data_AF-A0A1F9NLB1-F1
#
_entry.id   AF-A0A1F9NLB1-F1
#
_cell.length_a   1.000
_cell.length_b   1.000
_cell.length_c   1.000
_cell.angle_alpha   90.00
_cell.angle_beta   90.00
_cell.angle_gamma   90.00
#
_symmetry.space_group_name_H-M   'P 1'
#
loop_
_entity.id
_entity.type
_entity.pdbx_description
1 polymer ?
#
loop_
_entity_poly.entity_id
_entity_poly.type
_entity_poly.pdbx_seq_one_letter_code
_entity_poly.pdbx_strand_id
1 'polypeptide(L)'
;MSTRDDFKKPVRDLLARRVGYRCSNPNCRVLTAGPGDSMSGTVDVGVAAHITAAAKGGKRFDPHLTKEERGSAENGIWLCQIHAKMVDDVPERFTVELLREWKRLSEQAARLEIEELDKGLPARHAADIEALKVYAGAFDRSAFKDHFHFEMSMSAFDQAIRDTVIALSTGTLRDREGKVLSRTIGRSALENRSWREKIGSVIDLLNVIVRRFEIAASSRAIEIHGRGHELETYCINDHELGHWMDATRSEALKLFSEVLAEAGLDPLPYGPFRHFSRW
;
A
#
# COMPACT_ATOMS: atom_id res chain seq x y z
N MET A 1 -31.24 -33.31 5.15
CA MET A 1 -31.23 -32.06 4.35
C MET A 1 -30.32 -31.08 5.08
N SER A 2 -29.31 -30.52 4.42
CA SER A 2 -28.38 -29.55 5.04
C SER A 2 -29.17 -28.36 5.58
N THR A 3 -29.00 -28.05 6.86
CA THR A 3 -29.60 -26.89 7.56
C THR A 3 -28.87 -25.58 7.27
N ARG A 4 -27.86 -25.61 6.39
CA ARG A 4 -27.08 -24.44 5.96
C ARG A 4 -27.64 -23.87 4.67
N ASP A 5 -27.85 -22.55 4.67
CA ASP A 5 -28.28 -21.78 3.51
C ASP A 5 -27.08 -21.49 2.59
N ASP A 6 -26.50 -22.56 2.03
CA ASP A 6 -25.32 -22.49 1.17
C ASP A 6 -25.62 -21.83 -0.19
N PHE A 7 -24.62 -21.15 -0.76
CA PHE A 7 -24.77 -20.48 -2.05
C PHE A 7 -25.01 -21.48 -3.18
N LYS A 8 -26.09 -21.25 -3.94
CA LYS A 8 -26.34 -21.96 -5.20
C LYS A 8 -25.24 -21.64 -6.21
N LYS A 9 -24.98 -22.56 -7.16
CA LYS A 9 -23.96 -22.38 -8.21
C LYS A 9 -24.02 -21.01 -8.92
N PRO A 10 -25.19 -20.49 -9.35
CA PRO A 10 -25.27 -19.18 -10.00
C PRO A 10 -24.79 -18.03 -9.12
N VAL A 11 -25.01 -18.10 -7.80
CA VAL A 11 -24.55 -17.08 -6.85
C VAL A 11 -23.03 -17.15 -6.69
N ARG A 12 -22.46 -18.36 -6.61
CA ARG A 12 -21.01 -18.56 -6.57
C ARG A 12 -20.33 -18.02 -7.82
N ASP A 13 -20.85 -18.35 -8.99
CA ASP A 13 -20.34 -17.89 -10.28
C ASP A 13 -20.43 -16.36 -10.40
N LEU A 14 -21.54 -15.76 -9.93
CA LEU A 14 -21.70 -14.32 -9.89
C LEU A 14 -20.66 -13.65 -8.99
N LEU A 15 -20.46 -14.16 -7.77
CA LEU A 15 -19.46 -13.63 -6.83
C LEU A 15 -18.05 -13.68 -7.42
N ALA A 16 -17.67 -14.79 -8.04
CA ALA A 16 -16.37 -14.94 -8.69
C ALA A 16 -16.18 -13.95 -9.84
N ARG A 17 -17.17 -13.84 -10.73
CA ARG A 17 -17.12 -12.95 -11.91
C ARG A 17 -17.06 -11.47 -11.55
N ARG A 18 -17.79 -11.03 -10.51
CA ARG A 18 -17.81 -9.62 -10.07
C ARG A 18 -16.44 -9.09 -9.63
N VAL A 19 -15.52 -9.98 -9.28
CA VAL A 19 -14.16 -9.63 -8.85
C VAL A 19 -13.08 -10.17 -9.79
N GLY A 20 -13.47 -10.66 -10.98
CA GLY A 20 -12.55 -11.19 -11.99
C GLY A 20 -11.81 -12.46 -11.55
N TYR A 21 -12.46 -13.33 -10.77
CA TYR A 21 -11.85 -14.53 -10.18
C TYR A 21 -10.61 -14.23 -9.31
N ARG A 22 -10.53 -13.04 -8.72
CA ARG A 22 -9.49 -12.66 -7.76
C ARG A 22 -10.01 -12.68 -6.33
N CYS A 23 -9.17 -13.11 -5.39
CA CYS A 23 -9.50 -13.04 -3.96
C CYS A 23 -9.90 -11.61 -3.55
N SER A 24 -11.00 -11.46 -2.81
CA SER A 24 -11.49 -10.14 -2.35
C SER A 24 -10.69 -9.52 -1.20
N ASN A 25 -9.74 -10.24 -0.57
CA ASN A 25 -8.80 -9.60 0.35
C ASN A 25 -7.95 -8.57 -0.43
N PRO A 26 -8.00 -7.27 -0.11
CA PRO A 26 -7.28 -6.21 -0.83
C PRO A 26 -5.76 -6.42 -0.90
N ASN A 27 -5.17 -7.06 0.11
CA ASN A 27 -3.72 -7.34 0.16
C ASN A 27 -3.31 -8.62 -0.58
N CYS A 28 -4.28 -9.44 -1.02
CA CYS A 28 -4.01 -10.70 -1.70
C CYS A 28 -4.26 -10.62 -3.20
N ARG A 29 -5.52 -10.39 -3.62
CA ARG A 29 -5.95 -10.29 -5.04
C ARG A 29 -5.44 -11.40 -5.99
N VAL A 30 -5.00 -12.54 -5.45
CA VAL A 30 -4.49 -13.68 -6.23
C VAL A 30 -5.59 -14.23 -7.14
N LEU A 31 -5.23 -14.68 -8.33
CA LEU A 31 -6.13 -15.42 -9.22
C LEU A 31 -6.53 -16.73 -8.55
N THR A 32 -7.80 -17.09 -8.70
CA THR A 32 -8.40 -18.28 -8.07
C THR A 32 -8.86 -19.32 -9.07
N ALA A 33 -8.84 -18.99 -10.36
CA ALA A 33 -9.20 -19.93 -11.41
C ALA A 33 -8.18 -19.89 -12.57
N GLY A 34 -8.01 -21.03 -13.22
CA GLY A 34 -7.10 -21.21 -14.35
C GLY A 34 -7.36 -22.51 -15.13
N PRO A 35 -6.59 -22.76 -16.19
CA PRO A 35 -6.69 -24.01 -16.95
C PRO A 35 -6.25 -25.22 -16.10
N GLY A 36 -6.88 -26.36 -16.33
CA GLY A 36 -6.39 -27.66 -15.87
C GLY A 36 -5.59 -28.38 -16.96
N ASP A 37 -5.13 -29.60 -16.68
CA ASP A 37 -4.27 -30.37 -17.60
C ASP A 37 -4.99 -30.85 -18.87
N SER A 38 -6.33 -30.95 -18.84
CA SER A 38 -7.14 -31.29 -20.00
C SER A 38 -7.66 -30.03 -20.70
N MET A 39 -7.88 -30.13 -22.02
CA MET A 39 -8.40 -29.01 -22.84
C MET A 39 -9.74 -28.44 -22.35
N SER A 40 -10.53 -29.22 -21.62
CA SER A 40 -11.81 -28.80 -21.03
C SER A 40 -11.77 -28.66 -19.51
N GLY A 41 -10.61 -28.91 -18.89
CA GLY A 41 -10.42 -28.86 -17.46
C GLY A 41 -10.13 -27.45 -16.97
N THR A 42 -10.67 -27.11 -15.80
CA THR A 42 -10.31 -25.90 -15.07
C THR A 42 -9.90 -26.25 -13.66
N VAL A 43 -9.03 -25.44 -13.10
CA VAL A 43 -8.72 -25.43 -11.67
C VAL A 43 -9.43 -24.23 -11.07
N ASP A 44 -10.18 -24.44 -9.99
CA ASP A 44 -10.83 -23.37 -9.20
C ASP A 44 -10.52 -23.60 -7.72
N VAL A 45 -9.72 -22.70 -7.15
CA VAL A 45 -9.32 -22.64 -5.74
C VAL A 45 -10.00 -21.48 -5.01
N GLY A 46 -11.06 -20.92 -5.60
CA GLY A 46 -11.89 -19.89 -5.01
C GLY A 46 -13.08 -20.45 -4.24
N VAL A 47 -13.52 -19.70 -3.24
CA VAL A 47 -14.59 -20.05 -2.32
C VAL A 47 -15.51 -18.85 -2.16
N ALA A 48 -16.81 -19.07 -2.35
CA ALA A 48 -17.84 -18.12 -1.95
C ALA A 48 -18.07 -18.26 -0.45
N ALA A 49 -17.54 -17.32 0.34
CA ALA A 49 -17.68 -17.28 1.78
C ALA A 49 -18.86 -16.39 2.17
N HIS A 50 -19.55 -16.77 3.26
CA HIS A 50 -20.62 -15.96 3.82
C HIS A 50 -20.06 -14.85 4.70
N ILE A 51 -20.56 -13.62 4.52
CA ILE A 51 -20.22 -12.47 5.37
C ILE A 51 -20.86 -12.66 6.76
N THR A 52 -22.17 -12.94 6.79
CA THR A 52 -22.91 -13.38 7.98
C THR A 52 -23.29 -14.85 7.84
N ALA A 53 -23.27 -15.62 8.93
CA ALA A 53 -23.42 -17.08 8.85
C ALA A 53 -24.68 -17.55 8.08
N ALA A 54 -24.48 -18.64 7.32
CA ALA A 54 -25.52 -19.34 6.56
C ALA A 54 -26.57 -20.07 7.41
N ALA A 55 -26.40 -20.11 8.73
CA ALA A 55 -27.28 -20.82 9.64
C ALA A 55 -27.25 -20.20 11.04
N LYS A 56 -28.35 -20.38 11.78
CA LYS A 56 -28.48 -19.93 13.17
C LYS A 56 -27.37 -20.55 14.02
N GLY A 57 -26.73 -19.73 14.86
CA GLY A 57 -25.62 -20.14 15.73
C GLY A 57 -24.25 -20.17 15.05
N GLY A 58 -24.15 -19.84 13.75
CA GLY A 58 -22.87 -19.64 13.09
C GLY A 58 -22.21 -18.30 13.43
N LYS A 59 -20.93 -18.17 13.08
CA LYS A 59 -20.12 -16.96 13.29
C LYS A 59 -20.74 -15.76 12.55
N ARG A 60 -20.89 -14.62 13.23
CA ARG A 60 -21.52 -13.40 12.69
C ARG A 60 -22.95 -13.63 12.18
N PHE A 61 -23.72 -14.56 12.77
CA PHE A 61 -25.11 -14.79 12.36
C PHE A 61 -25.97 -13.54 12.58
N ASP A 62 -26.70 -13.13 11.54
CA ASP A 62 -27.68 -12.05 11.62
C ASP A 62 -29.10 -12.63 11.65
N PRO A 63 -29.85 -12.48 12.76
CA PRO A 63 -31.20 -13.00 12.88
C PRO A 63 -32.23 -12.26 12.01
N HIS A 64 -31.91 -11.08 11.47
CA HIS A 64 -32.83 -10.31 10.64
C HIS A 64 -32.83 -10.74 9.18
N LEU A 65 -31.84 -11.53 8.74
CA LEU A 65 -31.80 -12.04 7.38
C LEU A 65 -32.75 -13.24 7.21
N THR A 66 -33.51 -13.22 6.12
CA THR A 66 -34.25 -14.37 5.61
C THR A 66 -33.31 -15.45 5.08
N LYS A 67 -33.85 -16.64 4.81
CA LYS A 67 -33.08 -17.73 4.19
C LYS A 67 -32.56 -17.33 2.81
N GLU A 68 -33.40 -16.63 2.06
CA GLU A 68 -33.12 -16.14 0.72
C GLU A 68 -31.98 -15.10 0.75
N GLU A 69 -32.02 -14.17 1.70
CA GLU A 69 -30.97 -13.15 1.89
C GLU A 69 -29.64 -13.75 2.39
N ARG A 70 -29.70 -14.77 3.27
CA ARG A 70 -28.48 -15.47 3.71
C ARG A 70 -27.76 -16.15 2.55
N GLY A 71 -28.51 -16.69 1.59
CA GLY A 71 -27.99 -17.36 0.40
C GLY A 71 -27.80 -16.44 -0.83
N SER A 72 -27.93 -15.11 -0.68
CA SER A 72 -27.83 -14.18 -1.80
C SER A 72 -26.39 -13.66 -2.02
N ALA A 73 -26.13 -13.11 -3.20
CA ALA A 73 -24.81 -12.56 -3.54
C ALA A 73 -24.45 -11.33 -2.67
N GLU A 74 -25.44 -10.65 -2.12
CA GLU A 74 -25.25 -9.58 -1.16
C GLU A 74 -24.56 -10.11 0.08
N ASN A 75 -24.94 -11.26 0.62
CA ASN A 75 -24.29 -11.86 1.80
C ASN A 75 -23.00 -12.64 1.48
N GLY A 76 -22.53 -12.63 0.23
CA GLY A 76 -21.37 -13.39 -0.21
C GLY A 76 -20.15 -12.54 -0.56
N ILE A 77 -18.97 -13.11 -0.31
CA ILE A 77 -17.66 -12.59 -0.74
C ILE A 77 -16.85 -13.72 -1.38
N TRP A 78 -16.08 -13.41 -2.43
CA TRP A 78 -15.22 -14.39 -3.11
C TRP A 78 -13.80 -14.34 -2.56
N LEU A 79 -13.27 -15.46 -2.06
CA LEU A 79 -11.94 -15.54 -1.45
C LEU A 79 -11.16 -16.74 -1.99
N CYS A 80 -9.83 -16.70 -1.96
CA CYS A 80 -9.06 -17.94 -2.13
C CYS A 80 -9.26 -18.86 -0.92
N GLN A 81 -9.00 -20.16 -1.07
CA GLN A 81 -9.14 -21.14 0.01
C GLN A 81 -8.45 -20.72 1.33
N ILE A 82 -7.28 -20.09 1.25
CA ILE A 82 -6.53 -19.62 2.43
C ILE A 82 -7.33 -18.55 3.19
N HIS A 83 -7.75 -17.49 2.51
CA HIS A 83 -8.46 -16.39 3.15
C HIS A 83 -9.89 -16.76 3.56
N ALA A 84 -10.56 -17.63 2.81
CA ALA A 84 -11.84 -18.19 3.22
C ALA A 84 -11.73 -18.90 4.58
N LYS A 85 -10.71 -19.76 4.73
CA LYS A 85 -10.43 -20.45 5.99
C LYS A 85 -10.11 -19.48 7.13
N MET A 86 -9.31 -18.43 6.88
CA MET A 86 -8.98 -17.43 7.90
C MET A 86 -10.21 -16.66 8.41
N VAL A 87 -11.10 -16.27 7.50
CA VAL A 87 -12.35 -15.55 7.82
C VAL A 87 -13.31 -16.40 8.65
N ASP A 88 -13.32 -17.71 8.38
CA ASP A 88 -14.09 -18.67 9.16
C ASP A 88 -13.45 -18.94 10.51
N ASP A 89 -12.13 -19.06 10.62
CA ASP A 89 -11.46 -19.44 11.86
C ASP A 89 -11.40 -18.30 12.89
N VAL A 90 -11.23 -17.04 12.46
CA VAL A 90 -10.98 -15.88 13.36
C VAL A 90 -12.04 -14.77 13.21
N PRO A 91 -13.29 -15.01 13.66
CA PRO A 91 -14.41 -14.12 13.35
C PRO A 91 -14.33 -12.74 13.99
N GLU A 92 -13.64 -12.60 15.12
CA GLU A 92 -13.45 -11.32 15.81
C GLU A 92 -12.55 -10.37 15.01
N ARG A 93 -11.58 -10.93 14.26
CA ARG A 93 -10.69 -10.17 13.36
C ARG A 93 -11.38 -9.82 12.04
N PHE A 94 -12.26 -10.70 11.56
CA PHE A 94 -12.95 -10.54 10.28
C PHE A 94 -14.42 -10.21 10.51
N THR A 95 -14.68 -8.97 10.92
CA THR A 95 -16.04 -8.48 11.20
C THR A 95 -16.87 -8.35 9.92
N VAL A 96 -18.19 -8.22 10.08
CA VAL A 96 -19.13 -8.03 8.96
C VAL A 96 -18.76 -6.79 8.15
N GLU A 97 -18.45 -5.69 8.83
CA GLU A 97 -18.08 -4.40 8.24
C GLU A 97 -16.81 -4.53 7.41
N LEU A 98 -15.78 -5.21 7.92
CA LEU A 98 -14.53 -5.43 7.21
C LEU A 98 -14.75 -6.26 5.94
N LEU A 99 -15.54 -7.34 6.01
CA LEU A 99 -15.82 -8.20 4.85
C LEU A 99 -16.67 -7.47 3.80
N ARG A 100 -17.61 -6.63 4.22
CA ARG A 100 -18.39 -5.76 3.33
C ARG A 100 -17.47 -4.77 2.61
N GLU A 101 -16.51 -4.20 3.32
CA GLU A 101 -15.54 -3.29 2.73
C GLU A 101 -14.59 -4.00 1.76
N TRP A 102 -14.11 -5.20 2.10
CA TRP A 102 -13.33 -6.03 1.17
C TRP A 102 -14.08 -6.35 -0.10
N LYS A 103 -15.36 -6.75 0.01
CA LYS A 103 -16.23 -6.97 -1.14
C LYS A 103 -16.30 -5.69 -2.00
N ARG A 104 -16.64 -4.55 -1.41
CA ARG A 104 -16.77 -3.27 -2.11
C ARG A 104 -15.49 -2.87 -2.84
N LEU A 105 -14.34 -2.92 -2.15
CA LEU A 105 -13.04 -2.58 -2.72
C LEU A 105 -12.64 -3.52 -3.86
N SER A 106 -12.89 -4.82 -3.71
CA SER A 106 -12.53 -5.81 -4.72
C SER A 106 -13.36 -5.70 -6.00
N GLU A 107 -14.65 -5.38 -5.88
CA GLU A 107 -15.53 -5.12 -7.02
C GLU A 107 -15.17 -3.77 -7.69
N GLN A 108 -14.83 -2.74 -6.90
CA GLN A 108 -14.33 -1.47 -7.43
C GLN A 108 -13.01 -1.66 -8.20
N ALA A 109 -12.09 -2.45 -7.67
CA ALA A 109 -10.82 -2.76 -8.33
C ALA A 109 -11.05 -3.49 -9.67
N ALA A 110 -11.91 -4.52 -9.68
CA ALA A 110 -12.24 -5.24 -10.92
C ALA A 110 -12.90 -4.32 -11.97
N ARG A 111 -13.76 -3.39 -11.53
CA ARG A 111 -14.36 -2.39 -12.43
C ARG A 111 -13.30 -1.47 -13.03
N LEU A 112 -12.41 -0.92 -12.21
CA LEU A 112 -11.31 -0.07 -12.69
C LEU A 112 -10.39 -0.84 -13.64
N GLU A 113 -10.04 -2.09 -13.33
CA GLU A 113 -9.23 -2.94 -14.23
C GLU A 113 -9.86 -3.03 -15.63
N ILE A 114 -11.18 -3.16 -15.73
CA ILE A 114 -11.92 -3.19 -17.01
C ILE A 114 -11.99 -1.82 -17.67
N GLU A 115 -12.32 -0.76 -16.91
CA GLU A 115 -12.38 0.62 -17.41
C GLU A 115 -11.00 1.09 -17.94
N GLU A 116 -9.91 0.63 -17.34
CA GLU A 116 -8.55 0.93 -17.80
C GLU A 116 -8.16 0.16 -19.06
N LEU A 117 -8.80 -1.00 -19.40
CA LEU A 117 -8.52 -1.74 -20.65
C LEU A 117 -8.87 -0.92 -21.90
N ASP A 118 -9.80 0.01 -21.77
CA ASP A 118 -10.24 0.90 -22.85
C ASP A 118 -9.21 2.01 -23.18
N LYS A 119 -8.27 2.30 -22.27
CA LYS A 119 -7.36 3.45 -22.40
C LYS A 119 -6.06 3.19 -23.18
N GLY A 120 -5.76 1.94 -23.56
CA GLY A 120 -4.58 1.58 -24.36
C GLY A 120 -3.22 1.70 -23.64
N LEU A 121 -2.25 0.85 -24.01
CA LEU A 121 -0.89 0.84 -23.45
C LEU A 121 -0.18 2.22 -23.41
N PRO A 122 -0.31 3.10 -24.44
CA PRO A 122 0.37 4.40 -24.43
C PRO A 122 -0.13 5.35 -23.34
N ALA A 123 -1.44 5.38 -23.06
CA ALA A 123 -2.01 6.27 -22.04
C ALA A 123 -1.64 5.80 -20.62
N ARG A 124 -1.53 4.49 -20.43
CA ARG A 124 -1.12 3.90 -19.16
C ARG A 124 0.35 4.13 -18.84
N HIS A 125 1.23 3.99 -19.84
CA HIS A 125 2.63 4.38 -19.69
C HIS A 125 2.76 5.88 -19.38
N ALA A 126 1.97 6.74 -20.03
CA ALA A 126 1.93 8.16 -19.70
C ALA A 126 1.49 8.43 -18.25
N ALA A 127 0.53 7.68 -17.71
CA ALA A 127 0.12 7.79 -16.32
C ALA A 127 1.24 7.43 -15.33
N ASP A 128 2.02 6.37 -15.61
CA ASP A 128 3.21 6.03 -14.82
C ASP A 128 4.24 7.17 -14.86
N ILE A 129 4.53 7.73 -16.04
CA ILE A 129 5.46 8.86 -16.20
C ILE A 129 4.99 10.09 -15.40
N GLU A 130 3.70 10.44 -15.46
CA GLU A 130 3.15 11.55 -14.68
C GLU A 130 3.22 11.29 -13.17
N ALA A 131 3.02 10.05 -12.73
CA ALA A 131 3.22 9.67 -11.33
C ALA A 131 4.66 9.87 -10.88
N LEU A 132 5.64 9.43 -11.69
CA LEU A 132 7.06 9.60 -11.39
C LEU A 132 7.47 11.08 -11.27
N LYS A 133 6.93 11.96 -12.11
CA LYS A 133 7.18 13.42 -12.00
C LYS A 133 6.68 13.99 -10.67
N VAL A 134 5.47 13.59 -10.25
CA VAL A 134 4.91 14.01 -8.95
C VAL A 134 5.73 13.45 -7.79
N TYR A 135 6.16 12.20 -7.90
CA TYR A 135 7.00 11.55 -6.89
C TYR A 135 8.36 12.23 -6.77
N ALA A 136 8.98 12.66 -7.87
CA ALA A 136 10.23 13.43 -7.84
C ALA A 136 10.08 14.73 -7.04
N GLY A 137 8.93 15.41 -7.15
CA GLY A 137 8.62 16.57 -6.32
C GLY A 137 8.55 16.25 -4.82
N ALA A 138 8.23 15.02 -4.44
CA ALA A 138 8.28 14.59 -3.04
C ALA A 138 9.72 14.47 -2.50
N PHE A 139 10.75 14.44 -3.35
CA PHE A 139 12.15 14.45 -2.92
C PHE A 139 12.77 15.86 -2.93
N ASP A 140 12.04 16.87 -3.43
CA ASP A 140 12.52 18.24 -3.52
C ASP A 140 12.40 19.01 -2.19
N ARG A 141 13.10 18.53 -1.16
CA ARG A 141 13.08 19.10 0.21
C ARG A 141 14.42 18.91 0.91
N SER A 142 14.72 19.74 1.91
CA SER A 142 15.97 19.69 2.70
C SER A 142 16.29 18.30 3.23
N ALA A 143 15.27 17.56 3.67
CA ALA A 143 15.38 16.18 4.18
C ALA A 143 16.04 15.17 3.22
N PHE A 144 16.25 15.53 1.94
CA PHE A 144 16.98 14.71 0.97
C PHE A 144 18.22 15.38 0.38
N LYS A 145 18.46 16.66 0.68
CA LYS A 145 19.56 17.46 0.11
C LYS A 145 20.67 17.73 1.12
N ASP A 146 20.30 18.07 2.35
CA ASP A 146 21.23 18.49 3.38
C ASP A 146 21.74 17.26 4.15
N HIS A 147 22.97 17.31 4.67
CA HIS A 147 23.43 16.25 5.58
C HIS A 147 22.51 16.16 6.79
N PHE A 148 22.29 14.96 7.33
CA PHE A 148 21.43 14.76 8.49
C PHE A 148 21.80 15.66 9.69
N HIS A 149 23.10 15.93 9.89
CA HIS A 149 23.59 16.80 10.96
C HIS A 149 23.29 18.30 10.74
N PHE A 150 22.96 18.73 9.52
CA PHE A 150 22.64 20.11 9.16
C PHE A 150 21.14 20.35 8.97
N GLU A 151 20.30 19.36 9.25
CA GLU A 151 18.86 19.52 9.22
C GLU A 151 18.41 20.57 10.24
N MET A 152 17.65 21.57 9.81
CA MET A 152 17.26 22.67 10.69
C MET A 152 16.18 22.30 11.72
N SER A 153 15.51 21.17 11.53
CA SER A 153 14.51 20.64 12.45
C SER A 153 14.38 19.12 12.27
N MET A 154 14.57 18.39 13.36
CA MET A 154 14.38 16.94 13.46
C MET A 154 12.91 16.55 13.29
N SER A 155 11.97 17.35 13.81
CA SER A 155 10.54 17.09 13.60
C SER A 155 10.14 17.32 12.14
N ALA A 156 10.64 18.39 11.52
CA ALA A 156 10.38 18.66 10.11
C ALA A 156 11.03 17.60 9.20
N PHE A 157 12.22 17.10 9.57
CA PHE A 157 12.88 15.98 8.91
C PHE A 157 12.01 14.72 8.95
N ASP A 158 11.59 14.27 10.14
CA ASP A 158 10.78 13.06 10.28
C ASP A 158 9.45 13.16 9.50
N GLN A 159 8.76 14.30 9.63
CA GLN A 159 7.53 14.54 8.89
C GLN A 159 7.76 14.51 7.37
N ALA A 160 8.85 15.11 6.90
CA ALA A 160 9.21 15.12 5.49
C ALA A 160 9.45 13.71 4.92
N ILE A 161 10.08 12.80 5.68
CA ILE A 161 10.24 11.41 5.26
C ILE A 161 8.87 10.70 5.21
N ARG A 162 8.04 10.86 6.24
CA ARG A 162 6.68 10.27 6.28
C ARG A 162 5.79 10.75 5.15
N ASP A 163 5.81 12.04 4.85
CA ASP A 163 5.04 12.62 3.75
C ASP A 163 5.50 12.07 2.39
N THR A 164 6.80 11.80 2.24
CA THR A 164 7.34 11.17 1.03
C THR A 164 6.82 9.74 0.89
N VAL A 165 6.81 8.96 1.97
CA VAL A 165 6.21 7.61 1.98
C VAL A 165 4.73 7.67 1.58
N ILE A 166 3.97 8.62 2.12
CA ILE A 166 2.56 8.81 1.78
C ILE A 166 2.40 9.19 0.31
N ALA A 167 3.21 10.11 -0.20
CA ALA A 167 3.16 10.55 -1.59
C ALA A 167 3.42 9.39 -2.56
N LEU A 168 4.45 8.58 -2.32
CA LEU A 168 4.76 7.40 -3.15
C LEU A 168 3.67 6.32 -3.05
N SER A 169 3.15 6.08 -1.84
CA SER A 169 2.17 5.03 -1.59
C SER A 169 0.79 5.36 -2.17
N THR A 170 0.37 6.63 -2.05
CA THR A 170 -1.01 7.06 -2.34
C THR A 170 -1.12 7.95 -3.58
N GLY A 171 -0.02 8.50 -4.07
CA GLY A 171 -0.01 9.50 -5.13
C GLY A 171 -0.46 10.89 -4.70
N THR A 172 -0.61 11.17 -3.40
CA THR A 172 -1.01 12.50 -2.91
C THR A 172 0.18 13.23 -2.30
N LEU A 173 0.59 14.33 -2.95
CA LEU A 173 1.61 15.25 -2.42
C LEU A 173 0.95 16.41 -1.67
N ARG A 174 1.48 16.75 -0.49
CA ARG A 174 0.96 17.83 0.37
C ARG A 174 2.07 18.79 0.77
N ASP A 175 1.70 20.03 1.08
CA ASP A 175 2.59 20.97 1.77
C ASP A 175 2.63 20.71 3.28
N ARG A 176 3.40 21.53 4.01
CA ARG A 176 3.62 21.38 5.46
C ARG A 176 2.36 21.61 6.27
N GLU A 177 1.41 22.37 5.72
CA GLU A 177 0.12 22.67 6.32
C GLU A 177 -0.94 21.60 5.97
N GLY A 178 -0.56 20.57 5.20
CA GLY A 178 -1.41 19.45 4.82
C GLY A 178 -2.31 19.70 3.63
N LYS A 179 -2.20 20.86 2.96
CA LYS A 179 -2.93 21.17 1.73
C LYS A 179 -2.34 20.35 0.58
N VAL A 180 -3.24 19.84 -0.27
CA VAL A 180 -2.87 19.01 -1.42
C VAL A 180 -2.23 19.89 -2.50
N LEU A 181 -0.99 19.57 -2.85
CA LEU A 181 -0.25 20.20 -3.95
C LEU A 181 -0.50 19.49 -5.28
N SER A 182 -0.54 18.15 -5.26
CA SER A 182 -0.77 17.34 -6.45
C SER A 182 -1.39 15.99 -6.11
N ARG A 183 -2.07 15.38 -7.09
CA ARG A 183 -2.64 14.03 -7.01
C ARG A 183 -2.31 13.25 -8.28
N THR A 184 -1.87 12.03 -8.08
CA THR A 184 -1.61 11.04 -9.13
C THR A 184 -1.96 9.64 -8.61
N ILE A 185 -1.68 8.60 -9.40
CA ILE A 185 -1.80 7.22 -8.98
C ILE A 185 -0.72 6.86 -7.94
N GLY A 186 -1.05 5.99 -6.98
CA GLY A 186 -0.08 5.47 -6.02
C GLY A 186 0.74 4.30 -6.60
N ARG A 187 1.84 3.93 -5.94
CA ARG A 187 2.75 2.84 -6.38
C ARG A 187 2.01 1.58 -6.82
N SER A 188 1.00 1.13 -6.07
CA SER A 188 0.27 -0.12 -6.36
C SER A 188 -0.44 -0.13 -7.71
N ALA A 189 -0.74 1.06 -8.26
CA ALA A 189 -1.42 1.24 -9.53
C ALA A 189 -0.45 1.42 -10.72
N LEU A 190 0.85 1.60 -10.49
CA LEU A 190 1.84 1.73 -11.57
C LEU A 190 1.91 0.48 -12.43
N GLU A 191 1.77 0.57 -13.74
CA GLU A 191 1.79 -0.61 -14.61
C GLU A 191 3.17 -1.27 -14.69
N ASN A 192 4.22 -0.45 -14.77
CA ASN A 192 5.58 -0.97 -14.86
C ASN A 192 5.94 -1.70 -13.55
N ARG A 193 5.99 -3.02 -13.63
CA ARG A 193 6.28 -3.90 -12.50
C ARG A 193 7.67 -3.64 -11.91
N SER A 194 8.67 -3.40 -12.74
CA SER A 194 10.04 -3.10 -12.28
C SER A 194 10.04 -1.82 -11.45
N TRP A 195 9.41 -0.75 -11.95
CA TRP A 195 9.32 0.52 -11.25
C TRP A 195 8.52 0.38 -9.95
N ARG A 196 7.40 -0.34 -9.99
CA ARG A 196 6.57 -0.64 -8.82
C ARG A 196 7.37 -1.36 -7.73
N GLU A 197 8.20 -2.33 -8.09
CA GLU A 197 9.06 -3.08 -7.16
C GLU A 197 10.17 -2.18 -6.59
N LYS A 198 10.90 -1.44 -7.43
CA LYS A 198 11.95 -0.50 -7.00
C LYS A 198 11.43 0.60 -6.08
N ILE A 199 10.29 1.22 -6.43
CA ILE A 199 9.63 2.23 -5.56
C ILE A 199 9.16 1.59 -4.25
N GLY A 200 8.79 0.31 -4.26
CA GLY A 200 8.52 -0.45 -3.05
C GLY A 200 9.73 -0.48 -2.11
N SER A 201 10.91 -0.82 -2.65
CA SER A 201 12.16 -0.80 -1.88
C SER A 201 12.53 0.59 -1.38
N VAL A 202 12.26 1.65 -2.16
CA VAL A 202 12.42 3.04 -1.71
C VAL A 202 11.54 3.33 -0.50
N ILE A 203 10.25 2.98 -0.54
CA ILE A 203 9.32 3.14 0.59
C ILE A 203 9.82 2.38 1.83
N ASP A 204 10.32 1.16 1.65
CA ASP A 204 10.85 0.36 2.76
C ASP A 204 12.05 1.03 3.43
N LEU A 205 13.01 1.56 2.65
CA LEU A 205 14.15 2.33 3.17
C LEU A 205 13.72 3.58 3.92
N LEU A 206 12.74 4.33 3.39
CA LEU A 206 12.20 5.51 4.07
C LEU A 206 11.49 5.15 5.38
N ASN A 207 10.72 4.05 5.43
CA ASN A 207 10.11 3.56 6.66
C ASN A 207 11.14 3.11 7.69
N VAL A 208 12.26 2.54 7.23
CA VAL A 208 13.40 2.17 8.09
C VAL A 208 14.06 3.41 8.70
N ILE A 209 14.19 4.51 7.94
CA ILE A 209 14.64 5.82 8.46
C ILE A 209 13.69 6.32 9.56
N VAL A 210 12.38 6.37 9.27
CA VAL A 210 11.35 6.80 10.23
C VAL A 210 11.44 5.98 11.52
N ARG A 211 11.55 4.65 11.40
CA ARG A 211 11.62 3.77 12.57
C ARG A 211 12.91 3.99 13.36
N ARG A 212 14.05 4.18 12.70
CA ARG A 212 15.32 4.45 13.37
C ARG A 212 15.29 5.78 14.10
N PHE A 213 14.65 6.80 13.52
CA PHE A 213 14.46 8.10 14.14
C PHE A 213 13.63 7.99 15.44
N GLU A 214 12.48 7.30 15.41
CA GLU A 214 11.64 7.06 16.59
C GLU A 214 12.42 6.37 17.73
N ILE A 215 13.23 5.37 17.39
CA ILE A 215 14.08 4.65 18.36
C ILE A 215 15.14 5.60 18.92
N ALA A 216 15.79 6.40 18.07
CA ALA A 216 16.81 7.34 18.49
C ALA A 216 16.27 8.42 19.44
N ALA A 217 15.07 8.94 19.17
CA ALA A 217 14.39 9.88 20.06
C ALA A 217 14.01 9.23 21.40
N SER A 218 13.48 8.00 21.36
CA SER A 218 13.07 7.27 22.58
C SER A 218 14.24 6.86 23.46
N SER A 219 15.41 6.59 22.87
CA SER A 219 16.63 6.18 23.56
C SER A 219 17.55 7.35 23.92
N ARG A 220 17.14 8.60 23.64
CA ARG A 220 17.94 9.82 23.84
C ARG A 220 19.24 9.87 23.02
N ALA A 221 19.32 9.09 21.95
CA ALA A 221 20.37 9.25 20.93
C ALA A 221 20.16 10.51 20.09
N ILE A 222 18.90 10.96 19.97
CA ILE A 222 18.53 12.32 19.56
C ILE A 222 17.73 12.94 20.70
N GLU A 223 18.17 14.09 21.20
CA GLU A 223 17.39 14.91 22.12
C GLU A 223 16.85 16.11 21.37
N ILE A 224 15.53 16.28 21.38
CA ILE A 224 14.84 17.40 20.72
C ILE A 224 14.27 18.31 21.82
N HIS A 225 14.56 19.60 21.73
CA HIS A 225 14.15 20.62 22.70
C HIS A 225 13.34 21.73 22.00
N GLY A 226 12.34 22.24 22.71
CA GLY A 226 11.37 23.22 22.21
C GLY A 226 9.96 22.63 22.12
N ARG A 227 8.92 23.43 22.40
CA ARG A 227 7.51 23.03 22.25
C ARG A 227 6.71 24.12 21.51
N GLY A 228 5.87 23.72 20.56
CA GLY A 228 4.94 24.63 19.88
C GLY A 228 5.63 25.57 18.88
N HIS A 229 5.48 26.88 19.06
CA HIS A 229 6.02 27.92 18.16
C HIS A 229 7.47 28.34 18.49
N GLU A 230 8.14 27.70 19.44
CA GLU A 230 9.56 27.96 19.74
C GLU A 230 10.49 27.34 18.69
N LEU A 231 11.67 27.96 18.49
CA LEU A 231 12.74 27.40 17.64
C LEU A 231 13.17 26.03 18.19
N GLU A 232 12.89 24.98 17.40
CA GLU A 232 13.36 23.64 17.72
C GLU A 232 14.89 23.62 17.72
N THR A 233 15.46 23.03 18.77
CA THR A 233 16.90 22.75 18.87
C THR A 233 17.07 21.27 19.16
N TYR A 234 18.19 20.68 18.77
CA TYR A 234 18.43 19.26 19.01
C TYR A 234 19.90 18.95 19.23
N CYS A 235 20.16 17.81 19.86
CA CYS A 235 21.49 17.23 20.01
C CYS A 235 21.48 15.79 19.49
N ILE A 236 22.42 15.45 18.62
CA ILE A 236 22.66 14.07 18.15
C ILE A 236 23.82 13.52 18.99
N ASN A 237 23.50 12.63 19.92
CA ASN A 237 24.47 12.04 20.84
C ASN A 237 25.19 10.81 20.24
N ASP A 238 24.63 10.22 19.19
CA ASP A 238 25.18 9.07 18.48
C ASP A 238 25.72 9.50 17.10
N HIS A 239 27.04 9.54 16.95
CA HIS A 239 27.69 9.97 15.70
C HIS A 239 27.48 8.96 14.55
N GLU A 240 27.29 7.68 14.85
CA GLU A 240 27.03 6.65 13.84
C GLU A 240 25.60 6.77 13.28
N LEU A 241 24.67 7.29 14.08
CA LEU A 241 23.29 7.51 13.67
C LEU A 241 23.18 8.40 12.44
N GLY A 242 23.88 9.54 12.44
CA GLY A 242 23.79 10.47 11.30
C GLY A 242 24.40 9.91 10.02
N HIS A 243 25.51 9.18 10.13
CA HIS A 243 26.07 8.46 8.98
C HIS A 243 25.12 7.40 8.43
N TRP A 244 24.45 6.65 9.31
CA TRP A 244 23.47 5.66 8.91
C TRP A 244 22.25 6.30 8.22
N MET A 245 21.76 7.44 8.73
CA MET A 245 20.65 8.18 8.13
C MET A 245 21.02 8.65 6.71
N ASP A 246 22.18 9.29 6.57
CA ASP A 246 22.70 9.78 5.28
C ASP A 246 22.88 8.63 4.28
N ALA A 247 23.49 7.52 4.69
CA ALA A 247 23.69 6.36 3.82
C ALA A 247 22.37 5.73 3.35
N THR A 248 21.40 5.58 4.25
CA THR A 248 20.08 4.99 3.92
C THR A 248 19.28 5.91 2.99
N ARG A 249 19.36 7.23 3.20
CA ARG A 249 18.79 8.24 2.31
C ARG A 249 19.41 8.18 0.92
N SER A 250 20.74 8.10 0.84
CA SER A 250 21.45 8.00 -0.44
C SER A 250 21.04 6.76 -1.23
N GLU A 251 20.83 5.62 -0.57
CA GLU A 251 20.37 4.40 -1.25
C GLU A 251 18.93 4.54 -1.76
N ALA A 252 18.03 5.15 -0.98
CA ALA A 252 16.66 5.44 -1.42
C ALA A 252 16.65 6.37 -2.65
N LEU A 253 17.47 7.43 -2.63
CA LEU A 253 17.59 8.38 -3.74
C LEU A 253 18.18 7.72 -4.99
N LYS A 254 19.18 6.85 -4.83
CA LYS A 254 19.79 6.09 -5.93
C LYS A 254 18.77 5.18 -6.59
N LEU A 255 18.06 4.36 -5.83
CA LEU A 255 17.03 3.46 -6.36
C LEU A 255 15.92 4.21 -7.09
N PHE A 256 15.44 5.32 -6.54
CA PHE A 256 14.43 6.12 -7.21
C PHE A 256 14.98 6.81 -8.47
N SER A 257 16.24 7.24 -8.45
CA SER A 257 16.92 7.82 -9.61
C SER A 257 17.09 6.83 -10.76
N GLU A 258 17.34 5.55 -10.47
CA GLU A 258 17.33 4.49 -11.49
C GLU A 258 15.96 4.38 -12.17
N VAL A 259 14.87 4.47 -11.40
CA VAL A 259 13.50 4.46 -11.95
C VAL A 259 13.26 5.68 -12.85
N LEU A 260 13.68 6.87 -12.43
CA LEU A 260 13.58 8.09 -13.24
C LEU A 260 14.37 7.95 -14.55
N ALA A 261 15.61 7.45 -14.49
CA ALA A 261 16.43 7.23 -15.67
C ALA A 261 15.83 6.21 -16.66
N GLU A 262 15.32 5.09 -16.14
CA GLU A 262 14.60 4.08 -16.95
C GLU A 262 13.35 4.66 -17.63
N ALA A 263 12.71 5.64 -17.00
CA ALA A 263 11.55 6.37 -17.50
C ALA A 263 11.92 7.52 -18.46
N GLY A 264 13.21 7.78 -18.70
CA GLY A 264 13.67 8.92 -19.51
C GLY A 264 13.48 10.28 -18.84
N LEU A 265 13.37 10.31 -17.50
CA LEU A 265 13.30 11.51 -16.68
C LEU A 265 14.66 11.82 -16.06
N ASP A 266 14.85 13.08 -15.65
CA ASP A 266 16.08 13.50 -14.98
C ASP A 266 16.24 12.78 -13.63
N PRO A 267 17.37 12.12 -13.37
CA PRO A 267 17.67 11.52 -12.08
C PRO A 267 17.70 12.55 -10.94
N LEU A 268 17.40 12.12 -9.71
CA LEU A 268 17.60 13.00 -8.56
C LEU A 268 19.11 13.21 -8.33
N PRO A 269 19.52 14.35 -7.75
CA PRO A 269 20.87 14.48 -7.26
C PRO A 269 21.07 13.51 -6.09
N TYR A 270 22.03 12.60 -6.22
CA TYR A 270 22.49 11.73 -5.14
C TYR A 270 24.00 11.56 -5.24
N GLY A 271 24.66 11.40 -4.09
CA GLY A 271 26.10 11.20 -4.00
C GLY A 271 26.49 10.89 -2.55
N PRO A 272 27.71 10.41 -2.30
CA PRO A 272 28.18 10.29 -0.93
C PRO A 272 28.17 11.70 -0.32
N PHE A 273 27.39 11.85 0.74
CA PHE A 273 27.55 12.90 1.74
C PHE A 273 29.03 12.87 2.16
N ARG A 274 29.89 13.65 1.49
CA ARG A 274 31.34 13.57 1.69
C ARG A 274 31.63 13.83 3.16
N HIS A 275 32.40 12.94 3.78
CA HIS A 275 32.91 13.16 5.12
C HIS A 275 33.53 14.56 5.18
N PHE A 276 33.05 15.41 6.08
CA PHE A 276 33.91 16.44 6.62
C PHE A 276 35.03 15.68 7.33
N SER A 277 36.17 15.52 6.65
CA SER A 277 37.41 15.16 7.30
C SER A 277 37.56 16.10 8.48
N ARG A 278 37.68 15.55 9.69
CA ARG A 278 37.92 16.30 10.92
C ARG A 278 39.03 17.34 10.64
N TRP A 279 38.68 18.61 10.73
CA TRP A 279 39.63 19.71 10.85
C TRP A 279 39.95 19.91 12.33
#